data_AF-A0A924S0H5-F1
#
_entry.id   AF-A0A924S0H5-F1
#
_cell.length_a   1.000
_cell.length_b   1.000
_cell.length_c   1.000
_cell.angle_alpha   90.00
_cell.angle_beta   90.00
_cell.angle_gamma   90.00
#
_symmetry.space_group_name_H-M   'P 1'
#
loop_
_entity.id
_entity.type
_entity.pdbx_description
1 polymer ?
#
loop_
_entity_poly.entity_id
_entity_poly.type
_entity_poly.pdbx_seq_one_letter_code
_entity_poly.pdbx_strand_id
1 'polypeptide(L)'
;MAVAVLMLIVERALHYSAQIPISWQQVSAPSLAAAFLMLVLAQCVFATSWHRLLVDQGAGGTAWRHFSRWCVAIAGKYLPGKVWHGVARVGLYGDAQARAIVAPAFLRELLLGMSAAMAMVALLGWREPGAPAVLAPWAAVAALALLMAATP
;
A
#
# COMPACT_ATOMS: atom_id res chain seq x y z
N MET A 1 -24.61 3.71 14.35
CA MET A 1 -24.24 2.76 13.27
C MET A 1 -22.74 2.47 13.23
N ALA A 2 -21.85 3.47 13.11
CA ALA A 2 -20.39 3.24 13.06
C ALA A 2 -19.81 2.51 14.29
N VAL A 3 -20.26 2.85 15.50
CA VAL A 3 -19.81 2.21 16.76
C VAL A 3 -20.21 0.72 16.81
N ALA A 4 -21.43 0.39 16.39
CA ALA A 4 -21.92 -1.00 16.37
C ALA A 4 -21.14 -1.86 15.36
N VAL A 5 -20.80 -1.30 14.19
CA VAL A 5 -19.94 -1.98 13.20
C VAL A 5 -18.53 -2.18 13.76
N LEU A 6 -17.98 -1.18 14.47
CA LEU A 6 -16.68 -1.28 15.11
C LEU A 6 -16.65 -2.37 16.20
N MET A 7 -17.69 -2.42 17.05
CA MET A 7 -17.85 -3.46 18.07
C MET A 7 -17.94 -4.85 17.42
N LEU A 8 -18.71 -5.00 16.33
CA LEU A 8 -18.81 -6.26 15.60
C LEU A 8 -17.46 -6.67 14.98
N ILE A 9 -16.69 -5.74 14.41
CA ILE A 9 -15.36 -6.02 13.87
C ILE A 9 -14.41 -6.45 14.99
N VAL A 10 -14.43 -5.77 16.14
CA VAL A 10 -13.59 -6.13 17.30
C VAL A 10 -13.98 -7.49 17.85
N GLU A 11 -15.27 -7.76 18.04
CA GLU A 11 -15.78 -9.05 18.51
C GLU A 11 -15.34 -10.18 17.57
N ARG A 12 -15.51 -9.99 16.25
CA ARG A 12 -15.06 -10.97 15.24
C ARG A 12 -13.55 -11.13 15.24
N ALA A 13 -12.79 -10.03 15.32
CA ALA A 13 -11.33 -10.08 15.37
C ALA A 13 -10.84 -10.83 16.61
N LEU A 14 -11.45 -10.62 17.78
CA LEU A 14 -11.14 -11.34 19.00
C LEU A 14 -11.49 -12.83 18.87
N HIS A 15 -12.69 -13.14 18.36
CA HIS A 15 -13.13 -14.52 18.13
C HIS A 15 -12.20 -15.28 17.19
N TYR A 16 -11.78 -14.66 16.08
CA TYR A 16 -10.84 -15.27 15.13
C TYR A 16 -9.40 -15.25 15.63
N SER A 17 -8.97 -14.27 16.44
CA SER A 17 -7.61 -14.22 16.97
C SER A 17 -7.28 -15.44 17.84
N ALA A 18 -8.27 -15.94 18.58
CA ALA A 18 -8.16 -17.18 19.35
C ALA A 18 -8.10 -18.44 18.46
N GLN A 19 -8.52 -18.33 17.20
CA GLN A 19 -8.56 -19.42 16.22
C GLN A 19 -7.43 -19.37 15.20
N ILE A 20 -6.59 -18.32 15.20
CA ILE A 20 -5.41 -18.24 14.34
C ILE A 20 -4.25 -18.84 15.15
N PRO A 21 -3.87 -20.12 14.93
CA PRO A 21 -2.71 -20.70 15.59
C PRO A 21 -1.45 -20.03 15.05
N ILE A 22 -1.00 -18.96 15.71
CA ILE A 22 0.33 -18.39 15.43
C ILE A 22 1.35 -19.34 16.05
N SER A 23 1.92 -20.23 15.24
CA SER A 23 3.03 -21.07 15.68
C SER A 23 4.30 -20.24 15.73
N TRP A 24 4.52 -19.54 16.85
CA TRP A 24 5.73 -18.75 17.08
C TRP A 24 7.02 -19.57 16.95
N GLN A 25 6.94 -20.89 17.19
CA GLN A 25 8.04 -21.83 17.00
C GLN A 25 8.46 -21.98 15.52
N GLN A 26 7.54 -21.73 14.58
CA GLN A 26 7.84 -21.76 13.15
C GLN A 26 8.41 -20.43 12.63
N VAL A 27 8.38 -19.37 13.44
CA VAL A 27 8.91 -18.06 13.08
C VAL A 27 10.38 -17.98 13.51
N SER A 28 11.31 -18.19 12.57
CA SER A 28 12.73 -18.05 12.87
C SER A 28 13.11 -16.56 13.00
N ALA A 29 13.88 -16.22 14.04
CA ALA A 29 14.36 -14.85 14.24
C ALA A 29 15.14 -14.29 13.04
N PRO A 30 16.00 -15.06 12.34
CA PRO A 30 16.66 -14.59 11.12
C PRO A 30 15.67 -14.28 9.98
N SER A 31 14.65 -15.12 9.80
CA SER A 31 13.62 -14.87 8.78
C SER A 31 12.81 -13.61 9.10
N LEU A 32 12.45 -13.42 10.37
CA LEU A 32 11.75 -12.22 10.82
C LEU A 32 12.60 -10.95 10.64
N ALA A 33 13.89 -11.02 10.98
CA ALA A 33 14.83 -9.92 10.79
C ALA A 33 15.02 -9.57 9.31
N ALA A 34 15.14 -10.58 8.44
CA ALA A 34 15.21 -10.38 7.00
C ALA A 34 13.91 -9.76 6.44
N ALA A 35 12.75 -10.26 6.87
CA ALA A 35 11.45 -9.70 6.48
C ALA A 35 11.29 -8.24 6.94
N PHE A 36 11.72 -7.93 8.16
CA PHE A 36 11.72 -6.56 8.69
C PHE A 36 12.66 -5.64 7.89
N LEU A 37 13.87 -6.10 7.56
CA LEU A 37 14.81 -5.33 6.75
C LEU A 37 14.23 -5.05 5.35
N MET A 38 13.64 -6.07 4.71
CA MET A 38 12.98 -5.93 3.41
C MET A 38 11.79 -4.97 3.47
N LEU A 39 11.03 -4.99 4.57
CA LEU A 39 9.96 -4.04 4.81
C LEU A 39 10.50 -2.60 4.91
N VAL A 40 11.56 -2.38 5.68
CA VAL A 40 12.19 -1.04 5.82
C VAL A 40 12.68 -0.54 4.48
N LEU A 41 13.40 -1.37 3.72
CA LEU A 41 13.89 -1.02 2.37
C LEU A 41 12.72 -0.69 1.44
N ALA A 42 11.66 -1.49 1.44
CA ALA A 42 10.47 -1.21 0.64
C ALA A 42 9.83 0.14 1.02
N GLN A 43 9.71 0.46 2.32
CA GLN A 43 9.19 1.76 2.75
C GLN A 43 10.07 2.93 2.29
N CYS A 44 11.41 2.79 2.33
CA CYS A 44 12.33 3.80 1.82
C CYS A 44 12.16 4.02 0.31
N VAL A 45 12.02 2.94 -0.47
CA VAL A 45 11.76 3.01 -1.91
C VAL A 45 10.44 3.72 -2.18
N PHE A 46 9.37 3.34 -1.47
CA PHE A 46 8.06 3.98 -1.66
C PHE A 46 8.07 5.46 -1.29
N ALA A 47 8.69 5.85 -0.18
CA ALA A 47 8.82 7.25 0.22
C ALA A 47 9.61 8.06 -0.83
N THR A 48 10.66 7.47 -1.40
CA THR A 48 11.47 8.09 -2.46
C THR A 48 10.66 8.25 -3.76
N SER A 49 9.95 7.20 -4.18
CA SER A 49 9.07 7.26 -5.34
C SER A 49 7.95 8.29 -5.16
N TRP A 50 7.40 8.40 -3.96
CA TRP A 50 6.42 9.43 -3.63
C TRP A 50 6.99 10.85 -3.78
N HIS A 51 8.20 11.09 -3.24
CA HIS A 51 8.85 12.38 -3.41
C HIS A 51 9.05 12.73 -4.89
N ARG A 52 9.56 11.80 -5.70
CA ARG A 52 9.73 12.00 -7.15
C ARG A 52 8.41 12.31 -7.85
N LEU A 53 7.39 11.48 -7.62
CA LEU A 53 6.09 11.62 -8.26
C LEU A 53 5.42 12.97 -7.95
N LEU A 54 5.68 13.54 -6.77
CA LEU A 54 5.23 14.87 -6.41
C LEU A 54 6.06 15.98 -7.07
N VAL A 55 7.39 15.87 -7.07
CA VAL A 55 8.29 16.86 -7.70
C VAL A 55 8.04 16.93 -9.20
N ASP A 56 7.83 15.79 -9.87
CA ASP A 56 7.53 15.69 -11.30
C ASP A 56 6.22 16.41 -11.66
N GLN A 57 5.30 16.52 -10.71
CA GLN A 57 4.03 17.25 -10.86
C GLN A 57 4.11 18.70 -10.36
N GLY A 58 5.32 19.21 -10.11
CA GLY A 58 5.55 20.60 -9.69
C GLY A 58 5.27 20.87 -8.21
N ALA A 59 5.12 19.83 -7.37
CA ALA A 59 4.98 20.05 -5.94
C ALA A 59 6.29 20.57 -5.33
N GLY A 60 6.25 21.75 -4.74
CA GLY A 60 7.36 22.30 -3.96
C GLY A 60 7.55 21.56 -2.63
N GLY A 61 8.80 21.45 -2.18
CA GLY A 61 9.14 20.87 -0.88
C GLY A 61 10.44 20.09 -0.88
N THR A 62 10.93 19.77 0.32
CA THR A 62 12.13 18.94 0.50
C THR A 62 11.75 17.47 0.60
N ALA A 63 12.68 16.58 0.23
CA ALA A 63 12.53 15.14 0.40
C ALA A 63 12.16 14.76 1.85
N TRP A 64 12.82 15.38 2.83
CA TRP A 64 12.53 15.17 4.25
C TRP A 64 11.06 15.46 4.62
N ARG A 65 10.50 16.55 4.11
CA ARG A 65 9.10 16.92 4.37
C ARG A 65 8.11 15.95 3.70
N HIS A 66 8.44 15.44 2.51
CA HIS A 66 7.59 14.43 1.86
C HIS A 66 7.68 13.08 2.58
N PHE A 67 8.86 12.72 3.09
CA PHE A 67 9.08 11.47 3.82
C PHE A 67 8.40 11.46 5.19
N SER A 68 8.47 12.57 5.95
CA SER A 68 7.78 12.64 7.23
C SER A 68 6.27 12.51 7.06
N ARG A 69 5.70 13.17 6.04
CA ARG A 69 4.28 13.04 5.68
C ARG A 69 3.93 11.61 5.24
N TRP A 70 4.81 10.96 4.47
CA TRP A 70 4.66 9.56 4.10
C TRP A 70 4.54 8.67 5.34
N CYS A 71 5.47 8.79 6.30
CA CYS A 71 5.46 7.99 7.53
C CYS A 71 4.16 8.19 8.33
N VAL A 72 3.70 9.43 8.49
CA VAL A 72 2.44 9.72 9.19
C VAL A 72 1.24 9.13 8.44
N ALA A 73 1.22 9.23 7.12
CA ALA A 73 0.13 8.69 6.31
C ALA A 73 0.09 7.15 6.35
N ILE A 74 1.25 6.48 6.39
CA ILE A 74 1.34 5.04 6.57
C ILE A 74 0.86 4.60 7.96
N ALA A 75 1.13 5.37 9.02
CA ALA A 75 0.53 5.10 10.32
C ALA A 75 -1.01 5.15 10.23
N GLY A 76 -1.55 6.16 9.52
CA GLY A 76 -2.99 6.29 9.22
C GLY A 76 -3.58 5.10 8.45
N LYS A 77 -2.77 4.43 7.61
CA LYS A 77 -3.17 3.21 6.88
C LYS A 77 -3.44 2.03 7.81
N TYR A 78 -2.64 1.88 8.86
CA TYR A 78 -2.72 0.76 9.79
C TYR A 78 -3.59 1.05 11.02
N LEU A 79 -3.79 2.34 11.37
CA LEU A 79 -4.77 2.82 12.34
C LEU A 79 -5.29 4.18 11.84
N PRO A 80 -6.53 4.37 11.35
CA PRO A 80 -7.75 3.56 11.43
C PRO A 80 -8.16 2.84 10.12
N GLY A 81 -7.32 2.85 9.07
CA GLY A 81 -7.54 2.05 7.85
C GLY A 81 -7.19 2.76 6.53
N LYS A 82 -7.39 2.07 5.40
CA LYS A 82 -7.02 2.58 4.06
C LYS A 82 -7.68 3.91 3.67
N VAL A 83 -8.90 4.19 4.16
CA VAL A 83 -9.58 5.48 3.91
C VAL A 83 -8.79 6.64 4.53
N TRP A 84 -8.32 6.44 5.75
CA TRP A 84 -7.54 7.44 6.48
C TRP A 84 -6.12 7.61 5.93
N HIS A 85 -5.58 6.59 5.27
CA HIS A 85 -4.37 6.74 4.48
C HIS A 85 -4.54 7.84 3.42
N GLY A 86 -5.63 7.81 2.64
CA GLY A 86 -5.92 8.84 1.63
C GLY A 86 -6.15 10.23 2.23
N VAL A 87 -6.92 10.29 3.33
CA VAL A 87 -7.15 11.55 4.06
C VAL A 87 -5.84 12.13 4.58
N ALA A 88 -4.96 11.32 5.16
CA ALA A 88 -3.65 11.78 5.62
C ALA A 88 -2.75 12.20 4.45
N ARG A 89 -2.73 11.44 3.35
CA ARG A 89 -1.91 11.77 2.17
C ARG A 89 -2.22 13.14 1.61
N VAL A 90 -3.50 13.49 1.47
CA VAL A 90 -3.92 14.80 0.94
C VAL A 90 -3.92 15.86 2.05
N GLY A 91 -4.44 15.53 3.23
CA GLY A 91 -4.66 16.47 4.33
C GLY A 91 -3.38 17.00 4.99
N LEU A 92 -2.27 16.25 4.94
CA LEU A 92 -0.97 16.70 5.45
C LEU A 92 -0.32 17.81 4.59
N TYR A 93 -0.91 18.13 3.43
CA TYR A 93 -0.51 19.26 2.59
C TYR A 93 -1.49 20.41 2.85
N GLY A 94 -0.93 21.54 3.31
CA GLY A 94 -1.70 22.61 3.96
C GLY A 94 -2.51 23.49 3.00
N ASP A 95 -1.98 23.78 1.82
CA ASP A 95 -2.62 24.66 0.84
C ASP A 95 -3.37 23.89 -0.26
N ALA A 96 -4.35 24.55 -0.88
CA ALA A 96 -5.23 23.95 -1.89
C ALA A 96 -4.48 23.55 -3.18
N GLN A 97 -3.43 24.30 -3.54
CA GLN A 97 -2.62 24.04 -4.72
C GLN A 97 -1.82 22.73 -4.57
N ALA A 98 -1.17 22.54 -3.42
CA ALA A 98 -0.47 21.32 -3.08
C ALA A 98 -1.43 20.12 -3.03
N ARG A 99 -2.64 20.30 -2.51
CA ARG A 99 -3.67 19.23 -2.51
C ARG A 99 -4.12 18.86 -3.93
N ALA A 100 -4.24 19.83 -4.84
CA ALA A 100 -4.60 19.59 -6.24
C ALA A 100 -3.53 18.77 -6.98
N ILE A 101 -2.26 18.85 -6.56
CA ILE A 101 -1.16 18.01 -7.06
C ILE A 101 -1.14 16.64 -6.37
N VAL A 102 -1.32 16.62 -5.05
CA VAL A 102 -1.16 15.42 -4.22
C VAL A 102 -2.30 14.40 -4.41
N ALA A 103 -3.53 14.85 -4.64
CA ALA A 103 -4.66 13.95 -4.84
C ALA A 103 -4.53 13.06 -6.10
N PRO A 104 -4.28 13.60 -7.32
CA PRO A 104 -4.07 12.78 -8.50
C PRO A 104 -2.78 11.94 -8.40
N ALA A 105 -1.74 12.49 -7.77
CA ALA A 105 -0.52 11.75 -7.44
C ALA A 105 -0.78 10.50 -6.61
N PHE A 106 -1.58 10.64 -5.55
CA PHE A 106 -1.98 9.54 -4.67
C PHE A 106 -2.83 8.51 -5.42
N LEU A 107 -3.77 8.95 -6.27
CA LEU A 107 -4.57 8.05 -7.08
C LEU A 107 -3.71 7.23 -8.04
N ARG A 108 -2.74 7.87 -8.71
CA ARG A 108 -1.77 7.21 -9.60
C ARG A 108 -0.95 6.17 -8.83
N GLU A 109 -0.42 6.54 -7.66
CA GLU A 109 0.32 5.61 -6.78
C GLU A 109 -0.53 4.41 -6.38
N LEU A 110 -1.80 4.63 -6.01
CA LEU A 110 -2.71 3.57 -5.59
C LEU A 110 -3.04 2.61 -6.73
N LEU A 111 -3.33 3.13 -7.92
CA LEU A 111 -3.60 2.32 -9.11
C LEU A 111 -2.37 1.54 -9.56
N LEU A 112 -1.19 2.16 -9.53
CA LEU A 112 0.09 1.51 -9.81
C LEU A 112 0.36 0.38 -8.81
N GLY A 113 0.19 0.64 -7.52
CA GLY A 113 0.40 -0.35 -6.47
C GLY A 113 -0.56 -1.55 -6.58
N MET A 114 -1.83 -1.30 -6.90
CA MET A 114 -2.80 -2.37 -7.17
C MET A 114 -2.43 -3.16 -8.42
N SER A 115 -2.05 -2.48 -9.50
CA SER A 115 -1.63 -3.13 -10.75
C SER A 115 -0.39 -3.99 -10.54
N ALA A 116 0.63 -3.47 -9.88
CA ALA A 116 1.85 -4.22 -9.56
C ALA A 116 1.56 -5.43 -8.66
N ALA A 117 0.67 -5.28 -7.66
CA ALA A 117 0.25 -6.41 -6.83
C ALA A 117 -0.46 -7.49 -7.65
N MET A 118 -1.37 -7.11 -8.56
CA MET A 118 -2.04 -8.04 -9.46
C MET A 118 -1.06 -8.73 -10.44
N ALA A 119 -0.09 -7.98 -10.97
CA ALA A 119 0.99 -8.54 -11.79
C ALA A 119 1.79 -9.59 -11.02
N MET A 120 2.18 -9.29 -9.78
CA MET A 120 2.94 -10.21 -8.94
C MET A 120 2.14 -11.46 -8.59
N VAL A 121 0.85 -11.33 -8.27
CA VAL A 121 -0.06 -12.48 -8.06
C VAL A 121 -0.15 -13.35 -9.31
N ALA A 122 -0.24 -12.73 -10.49
CA ALA A 122 -0.28 -13.43 -11.77
C ALA A 122 1.06 -14.12 -12.10
N LEU A 123 2.19 -13.45 -11.90
CA LEU A 123 3.55 -13.93 -12.18
C LEU A 123 3.98 -15.04 -11.22
N LEU A 124 3.70 -14.89 -9.94
CA LEU A 124 3.98 -15.90 -8.92
C LEU A 124 3.00 -17.07 -8.99
N GLY A 125 2.05 -17.02 -9.94
CA GLY A 125 1.12 -18.09 -10.21
C GLY A 125 0.32 -18.42 -8.97
N TRP A 126 -0.51 -17.49 -8.49
CA TRP A 126 -1.52 -17.81 -7.49
C TRP A 126 -2.40 -18.95 -8.03
N ARG A 127 -2.02 -20.17 -7.67
CA ARG A 127 -2.75 -21.40 -7.98
C ARG A 127 -3.89 -21.50 -6.99
N GLU A 128 -4.92 -20.68 -7.18
CA GLU A 128 -6.22 -21.07 -6.64
C GLU A 128 -6.65 -22.34 -7.40
N PRO A 129 -6.93 -23.45 -6.69
CA PRO A 129 -7.50 -24.61 -7.33
C PRO A 129 -8.86 -24.22 -7.93
N GLY A 130 -8.93 -24.07 -9.25
CA GLY A 130 -10.14 -23.69 -9.99
C GLY A 130 -10.05 -22.37 -10.79
N ALA A 131 -8.99 -21.58 -10.63
CA ALA A 131 -8.82 -20.37 -11.45
C ALA A 131 -8.42 -20.75 -12.90
N PRO A 132 -9.11 -20.22 -13.94
CA PRO A 132 -8.77 -20.52 -15.33
C PRO A 132 -7.34 -20.10 -15.65
N ALA A 133 -6.48 -21.05 -16.03
CA ALA A 133 -5.07 -20.82 -16.38
C ALA A 133 -4.87 -19.75 -17.48
N VAL A 134 -5.92 -19.44 -18.25
CA VAL A 134 -5.91 -18.44 -19.31
C VAL A 134 -5.85 -17.00 -18.80
N LEU A 135 -6.29 -16.71 -17.56
CA LEU A 135 -6.42 -15.33 -17.07
C LEU A 135 -5.12 -14.75 -16.49
N ALA A 136 -4.23 -15.59 -15.96
CA ALA A 136 -2.95 -15.17 -15.38
C ALA A 136 -2.05 -14.39 -16.36
N PRO A 137 -1.78 -14.85 -17.60
CA PRO A 137 -0.94 -14.09 -18.52
C PRO A 137 -1.56 -12.74 -18.92
N TRP A 138 -2.89 -12.65 -19.08
CA TRP A 138 -3.56 -11.39 -19.40
C TRP A 138 -3.55 -10.41 -18.23
N ALA A 139 -3.67 -10.90 -16.99
CA ALA A 139 -3.52 -10.06 -15.79
C ALA A 139 -2.10 -9.50 -15.66
N ALA A 140 -1.08 -10.32 -15.95
CA ALA A 140 0.32 -9.87 -15.97
C ALA A 140 0.57 -8.84 -17.08
N VAL A 141 0.06 -9.06 -18.29
CA VAL A 141 0.17 -8.12 -19.43
C VAL A 141 -0.56 -6.81 -19.13
N ALA A 142 -1.79 -6.85 -18.60
CA ALA A 142 -2.55 -5.66 -18.25
C ALA A 142 -1.87 -4.85 -17.13
N ALA A 143 -1.31 -5.53 -16.12
CA ALA A 143 -0.57 -4.89 -15.06
C ALA A 143 0.76 -4.28 -15.54
N LEU A 144 1.49 -4.94 -16.44
CA LEU A 144 2.67 -4.37 -17.09
C LEU A 144 2.31 -3.16 -17.97
N ALA A 145 1.22 -3.25 -18.74
CA ALA A 145 0.74 -2.14 -19.56
C ALA A 145 0.35 -0.93 -18.71
N LEU A 146 -0.33 -1.15 -17.58
CA LEU A 146 -0.65 -0.10 -16.61
C LEU A 146 0.60 0.48 -15.96
N LEU A 147 1.61 -0.36 -15.64
CA LEU A 147 2.89 0.10 -15.11
C LEU A 147 3.61 1.01 -16.11
N MET A 148 3.70 0.60 -17.39
CA MET A 148 4.34 1.37 -18.45
C MET A 148 3.58 2.67 -18.78
N ALA A 149 2.25 2.63 -18.80
CA ALA A 149 1.43 3.83 -19.04
C ALA A 149 1.50 4.84 -17.89
N ALA A 150 1.84 4.38 -16.69
CA ALA A 150 1.94 5.22 -15.50
C ALA A 150 3.39 5.49 -15.06
N THR A 151 4.39 5.13 -15.87
CA THR A 151 5.74 5.72 -15.86
C THR A 151 5.80 6.82 -16.94
N PRO A 152 6.33 8.02 -16.64
CA PRO A 152 6.51 9.07 -17.63
C PRO A 152 7.50 8.68 -18.74
#